data_AF-A0AAW0PUC5-F1
#
_entry.id   AF-A0AAW0PUC5-F1
#
_cell.length_a   1.000
_cell.length_b   1.000
_cell.length_c   1.000
_cell.angle_alpha   90.00
_cell.angle_beta   90.00
_cell.angle_gamma   90.00
#
_symmetry.space_group_name_H-M   'P 1'
#
loop_
_entity.id
_entity.type
_entity.pdbx_description
1 polymer ?
#
loop_
_entity_poly.entity_id
_entity_poly.type
_entity_poly.pdbx_seq_one_letter_code
_entity_poly.pdbx_strand_id
1 'polypeptide(L)'
;MKRRMWVANEPDKLCYVGYVPMGPGGISTVLVGGDRLTEGNSRNIQWAFADGATKEDRLEGMVFMFEDWHAIRNLLQIHYKIFFKKTSAKDHGTLFANMNTLRCSNAKQGPGPAYSAYKDVMKKDTTALFLAAAMEHFGLNDVTDNPSDFIPENVKTGTPEEKREWLHQKAADVVDTFVMQSHLMDTCNAATGNTDIICRKEGCGKLCKDKKDRENHEQKKHSLFTVSDSNIVAEEDYKKNHCEARLGLGFVILNMLDAVKEGDGERLFRLYKVALLLYKAYGHSQYAYSTFHTTSKLHIVTKDGT
;
A
#
# COMPACT_ATOMS: atom_id res chain seq x y z
N MET A 1 -24.27 -38.52 -5.93
CA MET A 1 -25.01 -37.90 -4.81
C MET A 1 -25.72 -36.65 -5.34
N LYS A 2 -26.98 -36.78 -5.80
CA LYS A 2 -27.78 -35.66 -6.33
C LYS A 2 -28.32 -34.85 -5.15
N ARG A 3 -27.87 -33.61 -4.96
CA ARG A 3 -28.52 -32.65 -4.06
C ARG A 3 -29.21 -31.57 -4.89
N ARG A 4 -30.55 -31.53 -4.78
CA ARG A 4 -31.43 -30.45 -5.28
C ARG A 4 -31.57 -29.38 -4.19
N MET A 5 -31.65 -28.10 -4.59
CA MET A 5 -32.13 -26.93 -3.82
C MET A 5 -32.19 -25.76 -4.83
N TRP A 6 -33.19 -24.89 -4.99
CA TRP A 6 -34.55 -24.68 -4.48
C TRP A 6 -35.41 -24.18 -5.66
N VAL A 7 -36.74 -24.34 -5.58
CA VAL A 7 -37.72 -23.79 -6.53
C VAL A 7 -38.29 -22.49 -5.97
N ALA A 8 -38.40 -21.44 -6.81
CA ALA A 8 -39.34 -20.34 -6.61
C ALA A 8 -40.08 -20.08 -7.93
N ASN A 9 -41.39 -20.33 -7.92
CA ASN A 9 -42.31 -20.17 -9.04
C ASN A 9 -42.43 -18.71 -9.47
N GLU A 10 -41.97 -18.37 -10.67
CA GLU A 10 -42.38 -17.21 -11.47
C GLU A 10 -41.92 -17.43 -12.93
N PRO A 11 -42.74 -17.15 -13.97
CA PRO A 11 -42.46 -17.60 -15.34
C PRO A 11 -41.30 -16.89 -16.07
N ASP A 12 -40.70 -15.85 -15.48
CA ASP A 12 -39.70 -14.99 -16.14
C ASP A 12 -38.28 -15.08 -15.53
N LYS A 13 -37.97 -16.14 -14.78
CA LYS A 13 -36.67 -16.28 -14.10
C LYS A 13 -35.79 -17.36 -14.75
N LEU A 14 -34.64 -16.90 -15.27
CA LEU A 14 -33.42 -17.65 -15.62
C LEU A 14 -33.45 -19.14 -15.24
N CYS A 15 -33.74 -20.00 -16.23
CA CYS A 15 -33.53 -21.44 -16.11
C CYS A 15 -32.03 -21.74 -16.01
N TYR A 16 -31.53 -22.06 -14.81
CA TYR A 16 -30.17 -22.58 -14.62
C TYR A 16 -30.11 -24.05 -15.07
N VAL A 17 -29.99 -24.27 -16.37
CA VAL A 17 -29.56 -25.54 -16.96
C VAL A 17 -28.12 -25.37 -17.41
N GLY A 18 -27.19 -25.31 -16.45
CA GLY A 18 -25.77 -25.10 -16.71
C GLY A 18 -25.06 -24.48 -15.51
N TYR A 19 -23.79 -24.83 -15.32
CA TYR A 19 -22.91 -24.17 -14.33
C TYR A 19 -22.45 -22.78 -14.79
N VAL A 20 -22.73 -22.44 -16.05
CA VAL A 20 -22.27 -21.23 -16.73
C VAL A 20 -23.43 -20.24 -16.89
N PRO A 21 -23.23 -18.94 -16.63
CA PRO A 21 -24.25 -17.92 -16.85
C PRO A 21 -24.64 -17.81 -18.32
N MET A 22 -25.95 -17.85 -18.61
CA MET A 22 -26.51 -17.74 -19.96
C MET A 22 -27.23 -16.39 -20.14
N GLY A 23 -27.00 -15.73 -21.27
CA GLY A 23 -27.69 -14.53 -21.73
C GLY A 23 -28.43 -14.74 -23.05
N PRO A 24 -29.07 -13.70 -23.61
CA PRO A 24 -29.90 -13.79 -24.82
C PRO A 24 -29.16 -14.32 -26.06
N GLY A 25 -27.83 -14.24 -26.09
CA GLY A 25 -26.97 -14.69 -27.19
C GLY A 25 -26.07 -15.89 -26.88
N GLY A 26 -26.34 -16.65 -25.82
CA GLY A 26 -25.48 -17.76 -25.36
C GLY A 26 -24.76 -17.43 -24.05
N ILE A 27 -23.56 -17.95 -23.84
CA ILE A 27 -22.78 -17.73 -22.62
C ILE A 27 -22.58 -16.22 -22.37
N SER A 28 -22.95 -15.80 -21.16
CA SER A 28 -22.68 -14.48 -20.63
C SER A 28 -21.40 -14.49 -19.78
N THR A 29 -20.79 -13.33 -19.58
CA THR A 29 -19.65 -13.20 -18.65
C THR A 29 -20.13 -12.71 -17.29
N VAL A 30 -19.77 -13.41 -16.22
CA VAL A 30 -20.01 -13.01 -14.84
C VAL A 30 -18.69 -13.00 -14.06
N LEU A 31 -18.49 -11.94 -13.29
CA LEU A 31 -17.42 -11.84 -12.32
C LEU A 31 -17.78 -12.66 -11.08
N VAL A 32 -16.90 -13.58 -10.70
CA VAL A 32 -17.05 -14.39 -9.49
C VAL A 32 -15.94 -14.00 -8.53
N GLY A 33 -16.32 -13.21 -7.53
CA GLY A 33 -15.45 -12.74 -6.46
C GLY A 33 -15.33 -13.75 -5.32
N GLY A 34 -14.17 -13.76 -4.67
CA GLY A 34 -13.99 -14.44 -3.39
C GLY A 34 -12.66 -14.09 -2.73
N ASP A 35 -12.37 -14.73 -1.60
CA ASP A 35 -11.03 -14.67 -1.04
C ASP A 35 -10.01 -15.39 -1.94
N ARG A 36 -8.73 -15.30 -1.59
CA ARG A 36 -7.65 -15.89 -2.40
C ARG A 36 -7.80 -17.40 -2.56
N LEU A 37 -8.29 -18.09 -1.53
CA LEU A 37 -8.49 -19.54 -1.57
C LEU A 37 -9.62 -19.89 -2.54
N THR A 38 -10.73 -19.15 -2.49
CA THR A 38 -11.87 -19.28 -3.40
C THR A 38 -11.44 -19.06 -4.84
N GLU A 39 -10.73 -17.97 -5.13
CA GLU A 39 -10.24 -17.67 -6.49
C GLU A 39 -9.32 -18.79 -7.02
N GLY A 40 -8.40 -19.30 -6.18
CA GLY A 40 -7.48 -20.36 -6.55
C GLY A 40 -8.18 -21.68 -6.84
N ASN A 41 -9.12 -22.06 -5.98
CA ASN A 41 -9.92 -23.27 -6.15
C ASN A 41 -10.78 -23.19 -7.42
N SER A 42 -11.41 -22.04 -7.67
CA SER A 42 -12.20 -21.82 -8.87
C SER A 42 -11.38 -21.89 -10.15
N ARG A 43 -10.16 -21.35 -10.15
CA ARG A 43 -9.22 -21.48 -11.27
C ARG A 43 -8.82 -22.94 -11.52
N ASN A 44 -8.55 -23.69 -10.46
CA ASN A 44 -8.23 -25.12 -10.57
C ASN A 44 -9.40 -25.92 -11.14
N ILE A 45 -10.64 -25.58 -10.76
CA ILE A 45 -11.84 -26.17 -11.35
C ILE A 45 -11.89 -25.86 -12.85
N GLN A 46 -11.73 -24.60 -13.26
CA GLN A 46 -11.74 -24.24 -14.69
C GLN A 46 -10.67 -24.99 -15.50
N TRP A 47 -9.48 -25.21 -14.93
CA TRP A 47 -8.44 -26.04 -15.54
C TRP A 47 -8.83 -27.52 -15.65
N ALA A 48 -9.49 -28.08 -14.64
CA ALA A 48 -9.95 -29.48 -14.68
C ALA A 48 -11.00 -29.73 -15.78
N PHE A 49 -11.72 -28.68 -16.17
CA PHE A 49 -12.75 -28.72 -17.22
C PHE A 49 -12.24 -28.20 -18.57
N ALA A 50 -10.94 -27.87 -18.70
CA ALA A 50 -10.40 -27.22 -19.90
C ALA A 50 -10.54 -28.04 -21.19
N ASP A 51 -10.64 -29.37 -21.09
CA ASP A 51 -10.81 -30.28 -22.24
C ASP A 51 -12.29 -30.46 -22.67
N GLY A 52 -13.20 -29.68 -22.10
CA GLY A 52 -14.62 -29.69 -22.45
C GLY A 52 -14.88 -29.40 -23.94
N ALA A 53 -15.82 -30.12 -24.55
CA ALA A 53 -16.13 -29.99 -25.98
C ALA A 53 -16.78 -28.64 -26.29
N THR A 54 -17.65 -28.16 -25.41
CA THR A 54 -18.34 -26.87 -25.54
C THR A 54 -17.75 -25.81 -24.61
N LYS A 55 -18.05 -24.53 -24.87
CA LYS A 55 -17.61 -23.44 -24.00
C LYS A 55 -18.23 -23.56 -22.60
N GLU A 56 -19.45 -24.09 -22.55
CA GLU A 56 -20.21 -24.39 -21.35
C GLU A 56 -19.51 -25.49 -20.53
N ASP A 57 -19.06 -26.56 -21.19
CA ASP A 57 -18.29 -27.64 -20.53
C ASP A 57 -16.97 -27.12 -19.96
N ARG A 58 -16.33 -26.17 -20.65
CA ARG A 58 -15.08 -25.54 -20.21
C ARG A 58 -15.25 -24.47 -19.15
N LEU A 59 -16.49 -24.23 -18.70
CA LEU A 59 -16.81 -23.19 -17.74
C LEU A 59 -16.37 -21.79 -18.20
N GLU A 60 -16.38 -21.56 -19.52
CA GLU A 60 -16.12 -20.24 -20.10
C GLU A 60 -17.27 -19.29 -19.72
N GLY A 61 -16.96 -18.02 -19.46
CA GLY A 61 -17.94 -17.03 -18.97
C GLY A 61 -17.88 -16.77 -17.46
N MET A 62 -17.25 -17.64 -16.67
CA MET A 62 -16.90 -17.32 -15.28
C MET A 62 -15.50 -16.69 -15.22
N VAL A 63 -15.43 -15.45 -14.73
CA VAL A 63 -14.17 -14.72 -14.52
C VAL A 63 -13.91 -14.62 -13.03
N PHE A 64 -12.98 -15.44 -12.54
CA PHE A 64 -12.63 -15.48 -11.12
C PHE A 64 -11.66 -14.36 -10.75
N MET A 65 -12.03 -13.58 -9.73
CA MET A 65 -11.23 -12.48 -9.20
C MET A 65 -11.14 -12.59 -7.67
N PHE A 66 -9.99 -12.21 -7.12
CA PHE A 66 -9.88 -12.08 -5.67
C PHE A 66 -10.43 -10.71 -5.25
N GLU A 67 -11.19 -10.69 -4.16
CA GLU A 67 -11.84 -9.47 -3.69
C GLU A 67 -10.90 -8.57 -2.88
N ASP A 68 -11.06 -7.26 -3.09
CA ASP A 68 -10.25 -6.23 -2.45
C ASP A 68 -10.44 -6.19 -0.93
N TRP A 69 -11.61 -6.61 -0.43
CA TRP A 69 -11.89 -6.61 1.00
C TRP A 69 -10.86 -7.42 1.79
N HIS A 70 -10.54 -8.64 1.32
CA HIS A 70 -9.56 -9.49 1.99
C HIS A 70 -8.13 -8.98 1.82
N ALA A 71 -7.82 -8.37 0.68
CA ALA A 71 -6.53 -7.73 0.43
C ALA A 71 -6.29 -6.57 1.41
N ILE A 72 -7.25 -5.65 1.52
CA ILE A 72 -7.19 -4.51 2.46
C ILE A 72 -7.19 -5.00 3.91
N ARG A 73 -7.94 -6.06 4.24
CA ARG A 73 -7.88 -6.69 5.57
C ARG A 73 -6.47 -7.19 5.91
N ASN A 74 -5.75 -7.78 4.96
CA ASN A 74 -4.37 -8.20 5.19
C ASN A 74 -3.43 -7.00 5.39
N LEU A 75 -3.62 -5.89 4.67
CA LEU A 75 -2.86 -4.67 4.93
C LEU A 75 -3.13 -4.10 6.32
N LEU A 76 -4.37 -4.15 6.80
CA LEU A 76 -4.69 -3.79 8.18
C LEU A 76 -4.02 -4.74 9.19
N GLN A 77 -3.93 -6.04 8.91
CA GLN A 77 -3.19 -6.99 9.75
C GLN A 77 -1.70 -6.67 9.79
N ILE A 78 -1.11 -6.29 8.66
CA ILE A 78 0.27 -5.82 8.57
C ILE A 78 0.45 -4.55 9.39
N HIS A 79 -0.41 -3.54 9.21
CA HIS A 79 -0.41 -2.31 9.99
C HIS A 79 -0.47 -2.59 11.50
N TYR A 80 -1.35 -3.49 11.94
CA TYR A 80 -1.42 -3.93 13.33
C TYR A 80 -0.13 -4.58 13.79
N LYS A 81 0.44 -5.51 13.01
CA LYS A 81 1.68 -6.22 13.35
C LYS A 81 2.88 -5.29 13.50
N ILE A 82 2.96 -4.22 12.69
CA ILE A 82 4.06 -3.25 12.74
C ILE A 82 3.91 -2.31 13.93
N PHE A 83 2.72 -1.74 14.13
CA PHE A 83 2.56 -0.56 14.97
C PHE A 83 1.90 -0.83 16.33
N PHE A 84 1.26 -1.98 16.50
CA PHE A 84 0.61 -2.31 17.76
C PHE A 84 1.54 -3.08 18.70
N LYS A 85 1.93 -2.45 19.81
CA LYS A 85 2.68 -3.10 20.89
C LYS A 85 2.03 -2.79 22.24
N LYS A 86 1.59 -3.82 22.97
CA LYS A 86 0.91 -3.64 24.28
C LYS A 86 1.78 -2.92 25.30
N THR A 87 3.09 -3.12 25.25
CA THR A 87 4.04 -2.50 26.18
C THR A 87 4.21 -1.00 25.92
N SER A 88 3.79 -0.49 24.77
CA SER A 88 3.91 0.94 24.43
C SER A 88 2.79 1.79 25.01
N ALA A 89 2.05 1.27 26.00
CA ALA A 89 0.89 1.94 26.58
C ALA A 89 1.19 3.30 27.22
N LYS A 90 2.42 3.51 27.67
CA LYS A 90 2.91 4.77 28.26
C LYS A 90 3.71 5.61 27.27
N ASP A 91 3.97 5.09 26.07
CA ASP A 91 4.79 5.75 25.06
C ASP A 91 3.88 6.63 24.21
N HIS A 92 3.85 7.92 24.55
CA HIS A 92 3.07 8.93 23.82
C HIS A 92 3.39 8.91 22.33
N GLY A 93 2.35 9.06 21.51
CA GLY A 93 2.48 9.01 20.05
C GLY A 93 2.46 7.61 19.47
N THR A 94 2.50 6.51 20.26
CA THR A 94 2.35 5.15 19.72
C THR A 94 0.89 4.75 19.50
N LEU A 95 0.63 3.79 18.61
CA LEU A 95 -0.73 3.37 18.26
C LEU A 95 -1.49 2.86 19.49
N PHE A 96 -0.85 2.08 20.36
CA PHE A 96 -1.50 1.57 21.57
C PHE A 96 -1.86 2.70 22.55
N ALA A 97 -0.95 3.68 22.76
CA ALA A 97 -1.22 4.83 23.59
C ALA A 97 -2.38 5.68 23.02
N ASN A 98 -2.37 5.95 21.72
CA ASN A 98 -3.47 6.66 21.04
C ASN A 98 -4.80 5.93 21.19
N MET A 99 -4.82 4.60 21.06
CA MET A 99 -6.02 3.78 21.30
C MET A 99 -6.54 3.86 22.74
N ASN A 100 -5.66 4.05 23.73
CA ASN A 100 -6.08 4.29 25.12
C ASN A 100 -6.78 5.65 25.24
N THR A 101 -6.16 6.71 24.70
CA THR A 101 -6.70 8.07 24.71
C THR A 101 -8.05 8.15 24.03
N LEU A 102 -8.18 7.52 22.86
CA LEU A 102 -9.43 7.46 22.09
C LEU A 102 -10.46 6.47 22.67
N ARG A 103 -10.17 5.80 23.78
CA ARG A 103 -11.02 4.78 24.42
C ARG A 103 -11.47 3.67 23.45
N CYS A 104 -10.63 3.33 22.49
CA CYS A 104 -10.93 2.33 21.46
C CYS A 104 -10.47 0.93 21.88
N SER A 105 -10.95 0.45 23.03
CA SER A 105 -10.55 -0.84 23.62
C SER A 105 -10.88 -2.04 22.73
N ASN A 106 -12.04 -2.04 22.07
CA ASN A 106 -12.48 -3.13 21.19
C ASN A 106 -11.53 -3.34 20.00
N ALA A 107 -11.00 -2.25 19.44
CA ALA A 107 -10.08 -2.31 18.31
C ALA A 107 -8.73 -2.94 18.67
N LYS A 108 -8.36 -3.02 19.96
CA LYS A 108 -7.08 -3.60 20.42
C LYS A 108 -6.97 -5.10 20.18
N GLN A 109 -8.07 -5.77 19.83
CA GLN A 109 -8.06 -7.18 19.43
C GLN A 109 -7.50 -7.35 18.00
N GLY A 110 -7.33 -6.25 17.26
CA GLY A 110 -6.81 -6.22 15.91
C GLY A 110 -7.87 -6.54 14.84
N PRO A 111 -7.48 -6.45 13.56
CA PRO A 111 -8.40 -6.58 12.43
C PRO A 111 -8.88 -8.01 12.15
N GLY A 112 -8.30 -9.01 12.82
CA GLY A 112 -8.75 -10.40 12.77
C GLY A 112 -10.17 -10.54 13.36
N PRO A 113 -10.31 -10.34 14.69
CA PRO A 113 -11.58 -10.42 15.41
C PRO A 113 -12.40 -9.12 15.40
N ALA A 114 -11.77 -7.95 15.25
CA ALA A 114 -12.42 -6.65 15.39
C ALA A 114 -12.15 -5.74 14.18
N TYR A 115 -12.41 -6.26 12.97
CA TYR A 115 -12.11 -5.58 11.69
C TYR A 115 -12.63 -4.14 11.63
N SER A 116 -13.94 -3.92 11.80
CA SER A 116 -14.55 -2.59 11.66
C SER A 116 -14.01 -1.61 12.70
N ALA A 117 -13.94 -2.04 13.96
CA ALA A 117 -13.41 -1.21 15.04
C ALA A 117 -11.94 -0.84 14.80
N TYR A 118 -11.12 -1.78 14.30
CA TYR A 118 -9.73 -1.51 13.99
C TYR A 118 -9.56 -0.56 12.79
N LYS A 119 -10.35 -0.77 11.73
CA LYS A 119 -10.39 0.10 10.56
C LYS A 119 -10.73 1.54 10.95
N ASP A 120 -11.70 1.73 11.84
CA ASP A 120 -12.10 3.07 12.30
C ASP A 120 -11.02 3.75 13.13
N VAL A 121 -10.31 3.00 13.99
CA VAL A 121 -9.15 3.51 14.71
C VAL A 121 -8.05 3.93 13.76
N MET A 122 -7.70 3.08 12.79
CA MET A 122 -6.63 3.38 11.82
C MET A 122 -6.96 4.66 11.05
N LYS A 123 -8.21 4.86 10.61
CA LYS A 123 -8.66 6.09 9.97
C LYS A 123 -8.46 7.31 10.87
N LYS A 124 -8.99 7.27 12.09
CA LYS A 124 -8.88 8.38 13.06
C LYS A 124 -7.43 8.71 13.39
N ASP A 125 -6.62 7.68 13.60
CA ASP A 125 -5.20 7.81 13.93
C ASP A 125 -4.41 8.41 12.77
N THR A 126 -4.65 7.95 11.53
CA THR A 126 -4.02 8.51 10.32
C THR A 126 -4.43 9.96 10.11
N THR A 127 -5.72 10.30 10.29
CA THR A 127 -6.20 11.68 10.21
C THR A 127 -5.55 12.57 11.28
N ALA A 128 -5.42 12.09 12.52
CA ALA A 128 -4.77 12.84 13.59
C ALA A 128 -3.28 13.08 13.30
N LEU A 129 -2.57 12.06 12.79
CA LEU A 129 -1.17 12.20 12.36
C LEU A 129 -1.02 13.17 11.20
N PHE A 130 -1.93 13.14 10.22
CA PHE A 130 -1.91 14.10 9.12
C PHE A 130 -2.16 15.53 9.60
N LEU A 131 -3.10 15.73 10.53
CA LEU A 131 -3.35 17.04 11.12
C LEU A 131 -2.11 17.55 11.86
N ALA A 132 -1.43 16.68 12.64
CA ALA A 132 -0.18 17.04 13.30
C ALA A 132 0.93 17.42 12.29
N ALA A 133 1.09 16.65 11.21
CA ALA A 133 2.04 16.94 10.15
C ALA A 133 1.72 18.27 9.42
N ALA A 134 0.44 18.54 9.16
CA ALA A 134 0.00 19.79 8.57
C ALA A 134 0.28 20.97 9.50
N MET A 135 -0.04 20.85 10.79
CA MET A 135 0.27 21.88 11.79
C MET A 135 1.77 22.19 11.84
N GLU A 136 2.63 21.15 11.85
CA GLU A 136 4.08 21.31 11.81
C GLU A 136 4.53 22.01 10.52
N HIS A 137 4.01 21.59 9.36
CA HIS A 137 4.32 22.20 8.06
C HIS A 137 3.95 23.70 8.01
N PHE A 138 2.81 24.05 8.59
CA PHE A 138 2.26 25.39 8.59
C PHE A 138 2.71 26.27 9.76
N GLY A 139 3.47 25.71 10.72
CA GLY A 139 3.88 26.42 11.93
C GLY A 139 2.72 26.77 12.88
N LEU A 140 1.66 25.96 12.89
CA LEU A 140 0.50 26.12 13.79
C LEU A 140 0.77 25.43 15.13
N ASN A 141 0.44 26.09 16.23
CA ASN A 141 0.59 25.53 17.58
C ASN A 141 -0.67 24.77 18.03
N ASP A 142 -1.85 25.22 17.57
CA ASP A 142 -3.14 24.61 17.84
C ASP A 142 -3.96 24.37 16.56
N VAL A 143 -4.84 23.37 16.58
CA VAL A 143 -5.72 23.02 15.44
C VAL A 143 -6.73 24.14 15.14
N THR A 144 -7.00 24.99 16.12
CA THR A 144 -7.90 26.15 16.01
C THR A 144 -7.16 27.45 15.68
N ASP A 145 -5.83 27.41 15.53
CA ASP A 145 -5.07 28.57 15.10
C ASP A 145 -5.55 29.03 13.72
N ASN A 146 -5.85 30.32 13.61
CA ASN A 146 -6.26 30.96 12.37
C ASN A 146 -5.47 32.26 12.17
N PRO A 147 -4.20 32.16 11.74
CA PRO A 147 -3.40 33.34 11.43
C PRO A 147 -4.07 34.13 10.30
N SER A 148 -4.22 35.44 10.49
CA SER A 148 -4.83 36.33 9.48
C SER A 148 -4.13 36.28 8.11
N ASP A 149 -2.82 35.97 8.13
CA ASP A 149 -1.95 35.87 6.96
C ASP A 149 -1.71 34.43 6.49
N PHE A 150 -2.48 33.46 7.01
CA PHE A 150 -2.31 32.03 6.66
C PHE A 150 -2.55 31.76 5.17
N ILE A 151 -3.59 32.38 4.62
CA ILE A 151 -3.93 32.29 3.20
C ILE A 151 -3.48 33.59 2.53
N PRO A 152 -2.65 33.53 1.47
CA PRO A 152 -2.25 34.71 0.73
C PRO A 152 -3.45 35.48 0.13
N GLU A 153 -3.40 36.82 0.12
CA GLU A 153 -4.50 37.66 -0.38
C GLU A 153 -4.86 37.40 -1.86
N ASN A 154 -3.87 37.07 -2.68
CA ASN A 154 -4.08 36.67 -4.07
C ASN A 154 -4.90 35.37 -4.19
N VAL A 155 -4.81 34.47 -3.21
CA VAL A 155 -5.60 33.23 -3.16
C VAL A 155 -7.00 33.52 -2.60
N LYS A 156 -7.12 34.39 -1.59
CA LYS A 156 -8.43 34.78 -1.03
C LYS A 156 -9.34 35.44 -2.08
N THR A 157 -8.77 36.34 -2.88
CA THR A 157 -9.48 37.08 -3.93
C THR A 157 -9.51 36.36 -5.28
N GLY A 158 -8.74 35.27 -5.42
CA GLY A 158 -8.69 34.46 -6.64
C GLY A 158 -9.95 33.65 -6.95
N THR A 159 -9.96 33.09 -8.15
CA THR A 159 -10.94 32.17 -8.69
C THR A 159 -11.03 30.85 -7.89
N PRO A 160 -12.14 30.10 -7.99
CA PRO A 160 -12.24 28.77 -7.39
C PRO A 160 -11.11 27.83 -7.81
N GLU A 161 -10.65 27.93 -9.05
CA GLU A 161 -9.54 27.17 -9.62
C GLU A 161 -8.22 27.50 -8.92
N GLU A 162 -7.90 28.78 -8.74
CA GLU A 162 -6.68 29.23 -8.06
C GLU A 162 -6.67 28.80 -6.58
N LYS A 163 -7.83 28.85 -5.92
CA LYS A 163 -8.00 28.34 -4.54
C LYS A 163 -7.77 26.84 -4.45
N ARG A 164 -8.32 26.08 -5.41
CA ARG A 164 -8.16 24.63 -5.49
C ARG A 164 -6.71 24.26 -5.74
N GLU A 165 -6.05 24.92 -6.68
CA GLU A 165 -4.65 24.69 -7.02
C GLU A 165 -3.73 24.95 -5.82
N TRP A 166 -3.93 26.08 -5.13
CA TRP A 166 -3.18 26.40 -3.93
C TRP A 166 -3.38 25.35 -2.82
N LEU A 167 -4.62 24.92 -2.57
CA LEU A 167 -4.91 23.90 -1.58
C LEU A 167 -4.27 22.55 -1.94
N HIS A 168 -4.35 22.15 -3.21
CA HIS A 168 -3.75 20.91 -3.71
C HIS A 168 -2.24 20.94 -3.58
N GLN A 169 -1.60 22.05 -3.95
CA GLN A 169 -0.17 22.24 -3.79
C GLN A 169 0.24 22.13 -2.31
N LYS A 170 -0.50 22.77 -1.41
CA LYS A 170 -0.20 22.70 0.03
C LYS A 170 -0.41 21.31 0.63
N ALA A 171 -1.44 20.59 0.20
CA ALA A 171 -1.61 19.20 0.59
C ALA A 171 -0.46 18.32 0.05
N ALA A 172 -0.01 18.56 -1.19
CA ALA A 172 1.13 17.86 -1.78
C ALA A 172 2.43 18.14 -1.00
N ASP A 173 2.71 19.40 -0.65
CA ASP A 173 3.90 19.79 0.13
C ASP A 173 3.98 19.00 1.46
N VAL A 174 2.85 18.84 2.17
CA VAL A 174 2.78 18.04 3.41
C VAL A 174 3.04 16.56 3.14
N VAL A 175 2.44 15.99 2.10
CA VAL A 175 2.64 14.58 1.73
C VAL A 175 4.10 14.32 1.32
N ASP A 176 4.69 15.19 0.51
CA ASP A 176 6.07 15.04 0.06
C ASP A 176 7.06 15.11 1.22
N THR A 177 6.79 15.98 2.21
CA THR A 177 7.64 16.15 3.40
C THR A 177 7.55 14.97 4.36
N PHE A 178 6.33 14.53 4.73
CA PHE A 178 6.12 13.61 5.85
C PHE A 178 5.77 12.17 5.44
N VAL A 179 5.41 11.93 4.18
CA VAL A 179 4.94 10.63 3.68
C VAL A 179 5.92 10.03 2.69
N MET A 180 6.33 10.80 1.69
CA MET A 180 7.19 10.30 0.62
C MET A 180 8.65 10.15 1.05
N GLN A 181 9.06 10.81 2.15
CA GLN A 181 10.37 10.67 2.79
C GLN A 181 11.50 10.59 1.75
N SER A 182 11.67 11.64 0.94
CA SER A 182 12.53 11.66 -0.25
C SER A 182 13.96 11.12 -0.04
N HIS A 183 14.52 11.28 1.17
CA HIS A 183 15.81 10.72 1.58
C HIS A 183 15.90 9.18 1.48
N LEU A 184 14.77 8.47 1.61
CA LEU A 184 14.70 7.03 1.40
C LEU A 184 14.88 6.66 -0.07
N MET A 185 14.44 7.53 -0.99
CA MET A 185 14.63 7.33 -2.42
C MET A 185 16.12 7.42 -2.79
N ASP A 186 16.84 8.38 -2.21
CA ASP A 186 18.30 8.47 -2.34
C ASP A 186 19.01 7.25 -1.77
N THR A 187 18.51 6.71 -0.66
CA THR A 187 19.02 5.48 -0.04
C THR A 187 18.76 4.25 -0.94
N CYS A 188 17.59 4.15 -1.55
CA CYS A 188 17.24 3.07 -2.48
C CYS A 188 18.03 3.17 -3.79
N ASN A 189 18.27 4.38 -4.28
CA ASN A 189 19.11 4.64 -5.46
C ASN A 189 20.58 4.30 -5.17
N ALA A 190 21.08 4.62 -3.97
CA ALA A 190 22.41 4.21 -3.53
C ALA A 190 22.54 2.68 -3.36
N ALA A 191 21.46 1.98 -3.00
CA ALA A 191 21.45 0.52 -2.88
C ALA A 191 21.37 -0.21 -4.24
N THR A 192 20.80 0.43 -5.27
CA THR A 192 20.69 -0.12 -6.62
C THR A 192 21.85 0.30 -7.54
N GLY A 193 22.61 1.34 -7.16
CA GLY A 193 23.82 1.76 -7.82
C GLY A 193 24.98 0.79 -7.58
N ASN A 194 25.11 -0.20 -8.46
CA ASN A 194 26.34 -0.98 -8.60
C ASN A 194 27.41 -0.07 -9.26
N THR A 195 27.87 0.93 -8.51
CA THR A 195 28.98 1.79 -8.94
C THR A 195 30.26 1.13 -8.47
N ASP A 196 31.10 0.78 -9.44
CA ASP A 196 32.47 0.33 -9.21
C ASP A 196 33.15 1.24 -8.18
N ILE A 197 33.46 0.69 -7.00
CA ILE A 197 34.05 1.47 -5.90
C ILE A 197 35.55 1.61 -6.19
N ILE A 198 35.94 2.71 -6.85
CA ILE A 198 37.34 2.98 -7.20
C ILE A 198 38.07 3.64 -6.01
N CYS A 199 39.37 3.35 -5.88
CA CYS A 199 40.26 4.05 -4.95
C CYS A 199 40.32 5.56 -5.24
N ARG A 200 40.30 6.39 -4.20
CA ARG A 200 40.32 7.86 -4.29
C ARG A 200 41.69 8.47 -4.64
N LYS A 201 42.77 7.69 -4.61
CA LYS A 201 44.13 8.19 -4.87
C LYS A 201 44.33 8.46 -6.36
N GLU A 202 44.75 9.67 -6.72
CA GLU A 202 45.14 10.01 -8.09
C GLU A 202 46.17 9.01 -8.64
N GLY A 203 45.86 8.39 -9.79
CA GLY A 203 46.69 7.36 -10.44
C GLY A 203 46.43 5.93 -9.97
N CYS A 204 45.55 5.67 -8.99
CA CYS A 204 45.20 4.32 -8.56
C CYS A 204 43.85 3.85 -9.13
N GLY A 205 43.89 3.05 -10.21
CA GLY A 205 42.68 2.47 -10.84
C GLY A 205 42.12 1.23 -10.14
N LYS A 206 42.35 1.04 -8.83
CA LYS A 206 41.93 -0.20 -8.16
C LYS A 206 40.42 -0.19 -7.89
N LEU A 207 39.74 -1.18 -8.45
CA LEU A 207 38.35 -1.53 -8.16
C LEU A 207 38.27 -2.31 -6.84
N CYS A 208 37.46 -1.81 -5.91
CA CYS A 208 37.24 -2.38 -4.59
C CYS A 208 35.85 -3.02 -4.53
N LYS A 209 35.72 -4.13 -3.79
CA LYS A 209 34.48 -4.90 -3.75
C LYS A 209 33.39 -4.23 -2.92
N ASP A 210 33.79 -3.56 -1.85
CA ASP A 210 32.91 -2.83 -0.94
C ASP A 210 33.65 -1.61 -0.35
N LYS A 211 32.93 -0.76 0.39
CA LYS A 211 33.51 0.44 1.01
C LYS A 211 34.67 0.12 1.97
N LYS A 212 34.59 -1.01 2.69
CA LYS A 212 35.57 -1.42 3.69
C LYS A 212 36.87 -1.93 3.04
N ASP A 213 36.76 -2.61 1.90
CA ASP A 213 37.88 -3.02 1.06
C ASP A 213 38.60 -1.81 0.48
N ARG A 214 37.85 -0.78 0.04
CA ARG A 214 38.44 0.50 -0.39
C ARG A 214 39.20 1.18 0.73
N GLU A 215 38.60 1.33 1.90
CA GLU A 215 39.24 1.94 3.08
C GLU A 215 40.51 1.19 3.50
N ASN A 216 40.46 -0.15 3.52
CA ASN A 216 41.62 -0.98 3.82
C ASN A 216 42.72 -0.86 2.76
N HIS A 217 42.36 -0.80 1.48
CA HIS A 217 43.29 -0.59 0.38
C HIS A 217 43.96 0.79 0.49
N GLU A 218 43.17 1.83 0.70
CA GLU A 218 43.61 3.22 0.86
C GLU A 218 44.56 3.38 2.06
N GLN A 219 44.24 2.76 3.19
CA GLN A 219 45.10 2.77 4.38
C GLN A 219 46.39 1.99 4.16
N LYS A 220 46.32 0.76 3.61
CA LYS A 220 47.50 -0.12 3.48
C LYS A 220 48.45 0.26 2.33
N LYS A 221 47.92 0.79 1.23
CA LYS A 221 48.71 1.07 0.02
C LYS A 221 49.01 2.54 -0.18
N HIS A 222 48.14 3.43 0.28
CA HIS A 222 48.28 4.88 0.04
C HIS A 222 48.46 5.69 1.31
N SER A 223 48.44 5.06 2.50
CA SER A 223 48.47 5.73 3.81
C SER A 223 47.44 6.87 3.91
N LEU A 224 46.34 6.74 3.17
CA LEU A 224 45.23 7.67 3.22
C LEU A 224 44.41 7.30 4.45
N PHE A 225 44.53 8.12 5.49
CA PHE A 225 43.61 8.07 6.61
C PHE A 225 42.37 8.86 6.19
N THR A 226 41.25 8.16 6.05
CA THR A 226 39.96 8.83 6.18
C THR A 226 39.95 9.42 7.58
N VAL A 227 39.99 10.76 7.67
CA VAL A 227 39.40 11.44 8.81
C VAL A 227 38.02 10.80 8.90
N SER A 228 37.76 10.02 9.95
CA SER A 228 36.42 9.58 10.23
C SER A 228 35.62 10.86 10.17
N ASP A 229 34.76 11.03 9.17
CA ASP A 229 33.70 11.99 9.25
C ASP A 229 33.15 11.72 10.64
N SER A 230 33.41 12.64 11.56
CA SER A 230 32.71 12.69 12.82
C SER A 230 31.32 12.97 12.34
N ASN A 231 30.61 11.89 11.99
CA ASN A 231 29.22 11.91 11.68
C ASN A 231 28.65 12.50 12.96
N ILE A 232 28.35 13.78 12.92
CA ILE A 232 27.25 14.32 13.67
C ILE A 232 26.06 13.55 13.08
N VAL A 233 25.91 12.28 13.48
CA VAL A 233 24.70 11.52 13.26
C VAL A 233 23.73 12.31 14.11
N ALA A 234 22.97 13.20 13.47
CA ALA A 234 21.85 13.84 14.13
C ALA A 234 21.09 12.71 14.84
N GLU A 235 20.90 12.85 16.15
CA GLU A 235 20.25 11.83 16.96
C GLU A 235 18.90 11.51 16.31
N GLU A 236 18.75 10.26 15.85
CA GLU A 236 17.62 9.87 15.03
C GLU A 236 16.33 9.98 15.86
N ASP A 237 15.36 10.77 15.41
CA ASP A 237 14.07 10.87 16.09
C ASP A 237 13.21 9.64 15.78
N TYR A 238 13.41 8.59 16.58
CA TYR A 238 12.66 7.34 16.48
C TYR A 238 11.14 7.52 16.64
N LYS A 239 10.69 8.56 17.35
CA LYS A 239 9.26 8.83 17.53
C LYS A 239 8.67 9.42 16.25
N LYS A 240 9.35 10.42 15.67
CA LYS A 240 8.95 11.00 14.39
C LYS A 240 8.95 9.93 13.30
N ASN A 241 10.02 9.13 13.18
CA ASN A 241 10.10 8.05 12.19
C ASN A 241 8.97 7.02 12.36
N HIS A 242 8.61 6.66 13.61
CA HIS A 242 7.48 5.77 13.87
C HIS A 242 6.13 6.38 13.45
N CYS A 243 5.91 7.66 13.71
CA CYS A 243 4.71 8.39 13.32
C CYS A 243 4.59 8.56 11.81
N GLU A 244 5.67 8.93 11.13
CA GLU A 244 5.70 9.08 9.66
C GLU A 244 5.50 7.74 8.95
N ALA A 245 6.13 6.65 9.42
CA ALA A 245 5.90 5.32 8.87
C ALA A 245 4.43 4.87 9.02
N ARG A 246 3.78 5.22 10.14
CA ARG A 246 2.35 4.98 10.35
C ARG A 246 1.49 5.81 9.42
N LEU A 247 1.80 7.09 9.28
CA LEU A 247 1.11 7.99 8.37
C LEU A 247 1.20 7.46 6.93
N GLY A 248 2.38 7.02 6.49
CA GLY A 248 2.60 6.45 5.17
C GLY A 248 1.79 5.20 4.89
N LEU A 249 1.85 4.19 5.77
CA LEU A 249 1.03 2.99 5.58
C LEU A 249 -0.47 3.29 5.71
N GLY A 250 -0.85 4.18 6.63
CA GLY A 250 -2.22 4.67 6.78
C GLY A 250 -2.75 5.27 5.49
N PHE A 251 -1.98 6.16 4.84
CA PHE A 251 -2.35 6.75 3.56
C PHE A 251 -2.50 5.72 2.44
N VAL A 252 -1.59 4.74 2.33
CA VAL A 252 -1.74 3.66 1.33
C VAL A 252 -3.08 2.93 1.54
N ILE A 253 -3.44 2.60 2.78
CA ILE A 253 -4.69 1.90 3.08
C ILE A 253 -5.91 2.79 2.83
N LEU A 254 -5.89 4.06 3.23
CA LEU A 254 -6.96 5.02 2.95
C LEU A 254 -7.17 5.21 1.44
N ASN A 255 -6.07 5.31 0.70
CA ASN A 255 -6.06 5.47 -0.75
C ASN A 255 -6.67 4.24 -1.45
N MET A 256 -6.40 3.03 -0.94
CA MET A 256 -7.03 1.80 -1.45
C MET A 256 -8.53 1.74 -1.13
N LEU A 257 -8.92 2.12 0.09
CA LEU A 257 -10.33 2.16 0.49
C LEU A 257 -11.14 3.16 -0.36
N ASP A 258 -10.54 4.31 -0.66
CA ASP A 258 -11.12 5.35 -1.49
C ASP A 258 -11.22 4.89 -2.96
N ALA A 259 -10.15 4.31 -3.52
CA ALA A 259 -10.18 3.77 -4.88
C ALA A 259 -11.26 2.68 -5.07
N VAL A 260 -11.45 1.79 -4.09
CA VAL A 260 -12.54 0.80 -4.11
C VAL A 260 -13.91 1.48 -4.07
N LYS A 261 -14.08 2.53 -3.25
CA LYS A 261 -15.34 3.26 -3.13
C LYS A 261 -15.71 3.98 -4.43
N GLU A 262 -14.74 4.59 -5.09
CA GLU A 262 -14.93 5.34 -6.34
C GLU A 262 -14.94 4.44 -7.59
N GLY A 263 -14.65 3.15 -7.46
CA GLY A 263 -14.54 2.22 -8.60
C GLY A 263 -13.31 2.46 -9.48
N ASP A 264 -12.27 3.11 -8.95
CA ASP A 264 -11.04 3.45 -9.67
C ASP A 264 -10.05 2.28 -9.67
N GLY A 265 -10.27 1.34 -10.60
CA GLY A 265 -9.44 0.15 -10.74
C GLY A 265 -7.99 0.44 -11.14
N GLU A 266 -7.73 1.54 -11.86
CA GLU A 266 -6.38 1.91 -12.29
C GLU A 266 -5.54 2.39 -11.10
N ARG A 267 -6.09 3.27 -10.27
CA ARG A 267 -5.48 3.70 -9.01
C ARG A 267 -5.28 2.55 -8.05
N LEU A 268 -6.29 1.68 -7.93
CA LEU A 268 -6.21 0.49 -7.09
C LEU A 268 -5.07 -0.43 -7.54
N PHE A 269 -4.88 -0.61 -8.84
CA PHE A 269 -3.80 -1.42 -9.39
C PHE A 269 -2.41 -0.82 -9.10
N ARG A 270 -2.24 0.50 -9.18
CA ARG A 270 -0.99 1.16 -8.76
C ARG A 270 -0.69 0.90 -7.29
N LEU A 271 -1.70 0.99 -6.43
CA LEU A 271 -1.57 0.72 -4.99
C LEU A 271 -1.25 -0.74 -4.70
N TYR A 272 -1.77 -1.67 -5.50
CA TYR A 272 -1.44 -3.08 -5.41
C TYR A 272 0.06 -3.35 -5.64
N LYS A 273 0.76 -2.55 -6.46
CA LYS A 273 2.23 -2.68 -6.61
C LYS A 273 2.97 -2.41 -5.30
N VAL A 274 2.50 -1.43 -4.51
CA VAL A 274 3.03 -1.15 -3.17
C VAL A 274 2.61 -2.25 -2.18
N ALA A 275 1.33 -2.64 -2.21
CA ALA A 275 0.79 -3.70 -1.35
C ALA A 275 1.52 -5.05 -1.54
N LEU A 276 1.96 -5.37 -2.76
CA LEU A 276 2.76 -6.55 -3.09
C LEU A 276 4.01 -6.66 -2.20
N LEU A 277 4.75 -5.56 -2.06
CA LEU A 277 5.97 -5.52 -1.25
C LEU A 277 5.66 -5.80 0.22
N LEU A 278 4.58 -5.21 0.73
CA LEU A 278 4.11 -5.43 2.10
C LEU A 278 3.66 -6.88 2.31
N TYR A 279 2.88 -7.45 1.39
CA TYR A 279 2.45 -8.85 1.49
C TYR A 279 3.66 -9.79 1.52
N LYS A 280 4.66 -9.56 0.67
CA LYS A 280 5.87 -10.37 0.64
C LYS A 280 6.68 -10.24 1.93
N ALA A 281 6.90 -9.02 2.41
CA ALA A 281 7.69 -8.76 3.61
C ALA A 281 7.07 -9.35 4.89
N TYR A 282 5.73 -9.38 4.98
CA TYR A 282 5.03 -9.79 6.19
C TYR A 282 4.45 -11.22 6.14
N GLY A 283 4.76 -11.99 5.09
CA GLY A 283 4.42 -13.42 5.01
C GLY A 283 3.03 -13.73 4.45
N HIS A 284 2.39 -12.78 3.77
CA HIS A 284 1.12 -13.00 3.06
C HIS A 284 1.36 -13.52 1.64
N SER A 285 2.05 -14.65 1.52
CA SER A 285 2.59 -15.17 0.25
C SER A 285 1.54 -15.39 -0.83
N GLN A 286 0.33 -15.83 -0.46
CA GLN A 286 -0.74 -16.06 -1.45
C GLN A 286 -1.26 -14.76 -2.07
N TYR A 287 -1.34 -13.69 -1.27
CA TYR A 287 -1.73 -12.36 -1.74
C TYR A 287 -0.60 -11.71 -2.54
N ALA A 288 0.65 -11.87 -2.10
CA ALA A 288 1.81 -11.46 -2.89
C ALA A 288 1.81 -12.13 -4.28
N TYR A 289 1.61 -13.44 -4.33
CA TYR A 289 1.53 -14.18 -5.59
C TYR A 289 0.40 -13.67 -6.49
N SER A 290 -0.81 -13.53 -5.96
CA SER A 290 -1.96 -13.08 -6.78
C SER A 290 -1.81 -11.67 -7.27
N THR A 291 -1.33 -10.76 -6.43
CA THR A 291 -1.05 -9.39 -6.86
C THR A 291 0.01 -9.38 -7.96
N PHE A 292 1.11 -10.11 -7.79
CA PHE A 292 2.14 -10.24 -8.83
C PHE A 292 1.61 -10.83 -10.14
N HIS A 293 0.78 -11.88 -10.06
CA HIS A 293 0.18 -12.54 -11.21
C HIS A 293 -0.76 -11.60 -11.97
N THR A 294 -1.64 -10.90 -11.26
CA THR A 294 -2.53 -9.88 -11.84
C THR A 294 -1.72 -8.76 -12.46
N THR A 295 -0.65 -8.31 -11.80
CA THR A 295 0.23 -7.28 -12.35
C THR A 295 0.93 -7.71 -13.62
N SER A 296 1.42 -8.95 -13.67
CA SER A 296 2.08 -9.51 -14.85
C SER A 296 1.13 -9.64 -16.03
N LYS A 297 -0.08 -10.16 -15.80
CA LYS A 297 -1.12 -10.28 -16.84
C LYS A 297 -1.44 -8.94 -17.50
N LEU A 298 -1.63 -7.89 -16.70
CA LEU A 298 -1.95 -6.57 -17.23
C LEU A 298 -0.81 -6.00 -18.08
N HIS A 299 0.45 -6.14 -17.66
CA HIS A 299 1.59 -5.61 -18.44
C HIS A 299 1.83 -6.38 -19.74
N ILE A 300 1.54 -7.68 -19.78
CA ILE A 300 1.65 -8.48 -21.01
C ILE A 300 0.54 -8.08 -21.99
N VAL A 301 -0.70 -8.02 -21.53
CA VAL A 301 -1.87 -7.66 -22.37
C VAL A 301 -1.75 -6.25 -22.93
N THR A 302 -1.14 -5.31 -22.21
CA THR A 302 -0.96 -3.93 -22.70
C THR A 302 0.19 -3.76 -23.70
N LYS A 303 1.11 -4.72 -23.83
CA LYS A 303 2.20 -4.64 -24.81
C LYS A 303 1.81 -5.16 -26.19
N ASP A 304 0.81 -6.02 -26.27
CA ASP A 304 0.32 -6.59 -27.53
C ASP A 304 -0.78 -5.73 -28.20
N GLY A 305 -0.98 -4.50 -27.70
CA GLY A 305 -2.03 -3.56 -28.16
C GLY A 305 -1.54 -2.21 -28.69
N THR A 306 -0.23 -2.06 -28.97
CA THR A 306 0.36 -0.90 -29.65
C THR A 306 1.11 -1.33 -30.89
#